data_AF-A0A099T2F8-F1
#
_entry.id   AF-A0A099T2F8-F1
#
_cell.length_a   1.000
_cell.length_b   1.000
_cell.length_c   1.000
_cell.angle_alpha   90.00
_cell.angle_beta   90.00
_cell.angle_gamma   90.00
#
_symmetry.space_group_name_H-M   'P 1'
#
loop_
_entity.id
_entity.type
_entity.pdbx_description
1 polymer ?
#
loop_
_entity_poly.entity_id
_entity_poly.type
_entity_poly.pdbx_seq_one_letter_code
_entity_poly.pdbx_strand_id
1 'polypeptide(L)'
;MLQLQEMESPSKFMPSETLLNTGNFLVPGQGNQPDACGDFYWSSIRLDQKGAGVSASHCKEAACPDCSFLWKLQRAFDWTVKCEVMTKITGEHPCRVVASVPRDRRYTLKEVRALRTNANARLSRQGVHSALSIMHPFRLKSDILKFVKLHSGSRSSSSFWNYILSESGMEEISQAFDYVESWRDCVEVSPHYHYLCFPGDAMVTGDAELLIHKQTGGYDQDKVYELKTVEDVFKHIMYLLSHCGILTHAGKSKIKAVSGCGGLSDKAQPLNYVSPEELDAIRQEVLLIINQDRENKLVYDEDGILRFSAPEDDDGVLRVPITEFMTQNHECREIIREWIRNGPNVENRMYVEYLVTKLWQDIDSKGVYACRQNIDDLEAPPSSFVFEGLDGGQEHED
;
A
#
# COMPACT_ATOMS: atom_id res chain seq x y z
N MET A 1 -24.54 0.07 8.08
CA MET A 1 -24.51 -0.61 6.77
C MET A 1 -25.30 0.20 5.76
N LEU A 2 -24.63 1.09 5.01
CA LEU A 2 -25.24 1.75 3.87
C LEU A 2 -25.36 0.73 2.75
N GLN A 3 -26.59 0.44 2.33
CA GLN A 3 -26.85 -0.31 1.10
C GLN A 3 -26.15 0.44 -0.03
N LEU A 4 -25.13 -0.18 -0.63
CA LEU A 4 -24.64 0.22 -1.94
C LEU A 4 -25.86 0.18 -2.86
N GLN A 5 -26.43 1.36 -3.16
CA GLN A 5 -27.43 1.51 -4.21
C GLN A 5 -26.91 0.72 -5.41
N GLU A 6 -27.74 -0.18 -5.94
CA GLU A 6 -27.46 -0.92 -7.17
C GLU A 6 -26.96 0.08 -8.21
N MET A 7 -25.64 0.17 -8.36
CA MET A 7 -25.04 1.03 -9.35
C MET A 7 -25.51 0.45 -10.67
N GLU A 8 -26.34 1.23 -11.37
CA GLU A 8 -26.81 0.94 -12.72
C GLU A 8 -25.71 0.22 -13.51
N SER A 9 -26.06 -0.88 -14.18
CA SER A 9 -25.15 -1.71 -14.99
C SER A 9 -24.10 -0.82 -15.64
N PRO A 10 -22.78 -1.12 -15.54
CA PRO A 10 -21.68 -0.16 -15.73
C PRO A 10 -21.79 0.57 -17.07
N SER A 11 -22.61 1.61 -17.07
CA SER A 11 -22.88 2.46 -18.20
C SER A 11 -21.55 3.14 -18.43
N LYS A 12 -21.08 2.96 -19.65
CA LYS A 12 -19.69 3.14 -20.10
C LYS A 12 -19.09 4.39 -19.46
N PHE A 13 -18.31 4.26 -18.38
CA PHE A 13 -17.61 5.40 -17.77
C PHE A 13 -16.76 6.05 -18.88
N MET A 14 -17.17 7.24 -19.35
CA MET A 14 -16.55 7.95 -20.46
C MET A 14 -15.65 9.05 -19.88
N PRO A 15 -14.31 8.87 -19.90
CA PRO A 15 -13.39 9.79 -19.23
C PRO A 15 -13.51 11.27 -19.60
N SER A 16 -14.03 11.58 -20.78
CA SER A 16 -14.21 12.94 -21.32
C SER A 16 -15.50 13.62 -20.87
N GLU A 17 -16.48 12.87 -20.39
CA GLU A 17 -17.85 13.36 -20.18
C GLU A 17 -18.29 13.18 -18.72
N THR A 18 -17.75 12.19 -18.02
CA THR A 18 -18.07 11.95 -16.61
C THR A 18 -17.45 13.03 -15.74
N LEU A 19 -18.31 13.88 -15.17
CA LEU A 19 -17.95 14.79 -14.08
C LEU A 19 -17.61 14.00 -12.83
N LEU A 20 -16.46 14.31 -12.23
CA LEU A 20 -15.97 13.67 -11.02
C LEU A 20 -16.75 14.16 -9.80
N ASN A 21 -17.09 13.20 -8.95
CA ASN A 21 -17.71 13.36 -7.64
C ASN A 21 -16.93 12.53 -6.61
N THR A 22 -17.31 12.62 -5.33
CA THR A 22 -16.63 11.92 -4.24
C THR A 22 -16.68 10.39 -4.40
N GLY A 23 -17.75 9.85 -5.00
CA GLY A 23 -17.90 8.42 -5.25
C GLY A 23 -17.03 7.84 -6.37
N ASN A 24 -16.37 8.68 -7.20
CA ASN A 24 -15.49 8.18 -8.26
C ASN A 24 -14.11 7.73 -7.77
N PHE A 25 -13.74 8.08 -6.53
CA PHE A 25 -12.48 7.68 -5.93
C PHE A 25 -12.68 7.05 -4.55
N LEU A 26 -11.82 6.10 -4.25
CA LEU A 26 -11.52 5.63 -2.91
C LEU A 26 -10.22 6.27 -2.44
N VAL A 27 -10.01 6.28 -1.13
CA VAL A 27 -8.69 6.44 -0.53
C VAL A 27 -8.23 5.06 -0.01
N PRO A 28 -6.93 4.86 0.22
CA PRO A 28 -6.43 3.55 0.62
C PRO A 28 -7.10 3.01 1.88
N GLY A 29 -7.46 1.73 1.85
CA GLY A 29 -8.16 1.03 2.93
C GLY A 29 -9.66 1.32 3.06
N GLN A 30 -10.26 2.09 2.14
CA GLN A 30 -11.68 2.44 2.16
C GLN A 30 -12.50 1.74 1.06
N GLY A 31 -11.96 0.67 0.47
CA GLY A 31 -12.67 -0.22 -0.45
C GLY A 31 -13.21 -1.45 0.26
N ASN A 32 -13.84 -2.32 -0.53
CA ASN A 32 -14.26 -3.63 -0.04
C ASN A 32 -13.05 -4.57 0.02
N GLN A 33 -12.96 -5.34 1.09
CA GLN A 33 -12.07 -6.48 1.19
C GLN A 33 -12.54 -7.55 0.21
N PRO A 34 -11.67 -8.02 -0.71
CA PRO A 34 -12.00 -9.18 -1.55
C PRO A 34 -12.19 -10.41 -0.67
N ASP A 35 -13.12 -11.30 -1.04
CA ASP A 35 -13.54 -12.46 -0.25
C ASP A 35 -12.38 -13.27 0.34
N ALA A 36 -11.29 -13.41 -0.42
CA ALA A 36 -10.12 -14.21 -0.06
C ALA A 36 -9.05 -13.50 0.78
N CYS A 37 -9.10 -12.17 0.83
CA CYS A 37 -8.05 -11.37 1.46
C CYS A 37 -8.25 -11.41 2.97
N GLY A 38 -7.18 -11.55 3.75
CA GLY A 38 -7.24 -11.71 5.20
C GLY A 38 -7.37 -13.17 5.63
N ASP A 39 -7.90 -14.05 4.77
CA ASP A 39 -8.06 -15.47 5.07
C ASP A 39 -6.72 -16.14 5.39
N PHE A 40 -6.74 -16.98 6.41
CA PHE A 40 -5.57 -17.74 6.80
C PHE A 40 -5.37 -18.95 5.89
N TYR A 41 -4.12 -19.21 5.53
CA TYR A 41 -3.72 -20.39 4.79
C TYR A 41 -2.40 -20.93 5.32
N TRP A 42 -2.12 -22.20 5.08
CA TRP A 42 -0.84 -22.78 5.48
C TRP A 42 0.27 -22.28 4.57
N SER A 43 1.19 -21.55 5.16
CA SER A 43 2.31 -20.94 4.48
C SER A 43 3.53 -21.84 4.41
N SER A 44 3.72 -22.71 5.42
CA SER A 44 4.88 -23.59 5.52
C SER A 44 4.61 -24.81 6.41
N ILE A 45 5.40 -25.87 6.24
CA ILE A 45 5.42 -27.04 7.12
C ILE A 45 6.79 -27.11 7.80
N ARG A 46 6.83 -27.39 9.11
CA ARG A 46 8.08 -27.65 9.83
C ARG A 46 8.68 -29.00 9.39
N LEU A 47 9.99 -29.05 9.14
CA LEU A 47 10.67 -30.29 8.77
C LEU A 47 10.68 -31.34 9.88
N ASP A 48 10.56 -30.91 11.15
CA ASP A 48 10.39 -31.80 12.31
C ASP A 48 8.97 -32.36 12.47
N GLN A 49 8.04 -31.94 11.60
CA GLN A 49 6.68 -32.46 11.45
C GLN A 49 5.75 -32.21 12.64
N LYS A 50 6.08 -31.21 13.47
CA LYS A 50 5.30 -30.90 14.68
C LYS A 50 4.30 -29.76 14.52
N GLY A 51 4.31 -29.06 13.39
CA GLY A 51 3.38 -27.98 13.14
C GLY A 51 3.45 -27.40 11.73
N ALA A 52 2.48 -26.56 11.43
CA ALA A 52 2.40 -25.78 10.21
C ALA A 52 2.38 -24.28 10.54
N GLY A 53 3.11 -23.51 9.74
CA GLY A 53 3.07 -22.06 9.79
C GLY A 53 1.86 -21.55 9.02
N VAL A 54 1.05 -20.72 9.66
CA VAL A 54 -0.13 -20.10 9.04
C VAL A 54 0.23 -18.68 8.59
N SER A 55 -0.30 -18.22 7.46
CA SER A 55 -0.20 -16.82 7.01
C SER A 55 -1.53 -16.32 6.50
N ALA A 56 -1.75 -15.01 6.59
CA ALA A 56 -2.90 -14.37 5.97
C ALA A 56 -2.65 -14.15 4.47
N SER A 57 -3.69 -14.38 3.69
CA SER A 57 -3.78 -14.05 2.28
C SER A 57 -3.85 -12.52 2.11
N HIS A 58 -3.10 -11.99 1.13
CA HIS A 58 -3.09 -10.56 0.84
C HIS A 58 -3.37 -10.31 -0.64
N CYS A 59 -4.46 -9.59 -0.93
CA CYS A 59 -4.78 -9.16 -2.31
C CYS A 59 -3.82 -8.08 -2.83
N LYS A 60 -3.05 -7.44 -1.94
CA LYS A 60 -2.09 -6.35 -2.25
C LYS A 60 -2.72 -5.11 -2.88
N GLU A 61 -4.04 -5.00 -2.86
CA GLU A 61 -4.76 -3.85 -3.40
C GLU A 61 -4.73 -2.67 -2.44
N ALA A 62 -4.51 -1.47 -2.96
CA ALA A 62 -4.45 -0.25 -2.17
C ALA A 62 -5.78 0.06 -1.46
N ALA A 63 -6.90 -0.31 -2.09
CA ALA A 63 -8.24 -0.05 -1.58
C ALA A 63 -8.65 -1.02 -0.46
N CYS A 64 -8.07 -2.22 -0.41
CA CYS A 64 -8.42 -3.22 0.60
C CYS A 64 -7.98 -2.76 2.00
N PRO A 65 -8.86 -2.79 3.02
CA PRO A 65 -8.53 -2.36 4.39
C PRO A 65 -7.28 -3.06 4.92
N ASP A 66 -7.21 -4.39 4.81
CA ASP A 66 -6.12 -5.22 5.35
C ASP A 66 -4.79 -5.06 4.60
N CYS A 67 -4.85 -4.80 3.30
CA CYS A 67 -3.64 -4.68 2.47
C CYS A 67 -3.13 -3.24 2.36
N SER A 68 -3.97 -2.24 2.65
CA SER A 68 -3.65 -0.84 2.37
C SER A 68 -2.39 -0.36 3.08
N PHE A 69 -2.15 -0.80 4.32
CA PHE A 69 -0.97 -0.42 5.08
C PHE A 69 0.31 -0.97 4.46
N LEU A 70 0.35 -2.28 4.18
CA LEU A 70 1.50 -2.93 3.52
C LEU A 70 1.73 -2.39 2.12
N TRP A 71 0.65 -2.12 1.37
CA TRP A 71 0.74 -1.47 0.07
C TRP A 71 1.40 -0.08 0.16
N LYS A 72 0.95 0.76 1.10
CA LYS A 72 1.54 2.09 1.33
C LYS A 72 3.02 1.96 1.70
N LEU A 73 3.33 1.01 2.58
CA LEU A 73 4.67 0.78 3.10
C LEU A 73 5.65 0.36 2.00
N GLN A 74 5.28 -0.64 1.19
CA GLN A 74 6.06 -1.05 0.03
C GLN A 74 6.31 0.11 -0.92
N ARG A 75 5.26 0.86 -1.26
CA ARG A 75 5.39 1.99 -2.20
C ARG A 75 6.25 3.11 -1.63
N ALA A 76 6.10 3.41 -0.34
CA ALA A 76 6.94 4.40 0.31
C ALA A 76 8.41 3.96 0.33
N PHE A 77 8.69 2.69 0.62
CA PHE A 77 10.03 2.12 0.53
C PHE A 77 10.62 2.28 -0.88
N ASP A 78 9.93 1.76 -1.91
CA ASP A 78 10.39 1.81 -3.30
C ASP A 78 10.71 3.24 -3.76
N TRP A 79 9.79 4.17 -3.46
CA TRP A 79 9.94 5.56 -3.88
C TRP A 79 10.97 6.33 -3.06
N THR A 80 11.14 6.01 -1.77
CA THR A 80 12.20 6.61 -0.94
C THR A 80 13.56 6.17 -1.46
N VAL A 81 13.76 4.87 -1.70
CA VAL A 81 15.01 4.33 -2.29
C VAL A 81 15.33 5.03 -3.62
N LYS A 82 14.33 5.19 -4.50
CA LYS A 82 14.52 5.91 -5.76
C LYS A 82 14.86 7.39 -5.56
N CYS A 83 14.25 8.05 -4.59
CA CYS A 83 14.58 9.44 -4.27
C CYS A 83 16.02 9.56 -3.75
N GLU A 84 16.47 8.65 -2.88
CA GLU A 84 17.85 8.68 -2.35
C GLU A 84 18.91 8.38 -3.41
N VAL A 85 18.60 7.48 -4.36
CA VAL A 85 19.44 7.31 -5.55
C VAL A 85 19.54 8.61 -6.35
N MET A 86 18.41 9.31 -6.55
CA MET A 86 18.42 10.61 -7.22
C MET A 86 19.16 11.69 -6.43
N THR A 87 19.06 11.70 -5.10
CA THR A 87 19.81 12.60 -4.22
C THR A 87 21.30 12.39 -4.40
N LYS A 88 21.79 11.14 -4.44
CA LYS A 88 23.21 10.84 -4.68
C LYS A 88 23.70 11.32 -6.05
N ILE A 89 22.89 11.15 -7.10
CA ILE A 89 23.24 11.56 -8.47
C ILE A 89 23.30 13.08 -8.59
N THR A 90 22.32 13.77 -8.00
CA THR A 90 22.13 15.21 -8.18
C THR A 90 22.88 16.05 -7.13
N GLY A 91 23.21 15.46 -5.98
CA GLY A 91 23.70 16.17 -4.81
C GLY A 91 22.62 16.95 -4.07
N GLU A 92 21.35 16.80 -4.44
CA GLU A 92 20.23 17.59 -3.90
C GLU A 92 19.09 16.71 -3.42
N HIS A 93 18.47 17.10 -2.31
CA HIS A 93 17.26 16.46 -1.82
C HIS A 93 16.00 16.95 -2.57
N PRO A 94 14.94 16.14 -2.64
CA PRO A 94 13.74 16.51 -3.37
C PRO A 94 13.03 17.71 -2.73
N CYS A 95 12.49 18.59 -3.59
CA CYS A 95 11.57 19.63 -3.12
C CYS A 95 10.11 19.25 -3.30
N ARG A 96 9.29 19.67 -2.34
CA ARG A 96 7.84 19.48 -2.36
C ARG A 96 7.17 20.54 -3.24
N VAL A 97 6.45 20.09 -4.25
CA VAL A 97 5.69 20.94 -5.15
C VAL A 97 4.24 20.44 -5.23
N VAL A 98 3.27 21.35 -5.27
CA VAL A 98 1.87 21.00 -5.50
C VAL A 98 1.41 21.65 -6.78
N ALA A 99 0.87 20.86 -7.71
CA ALA A 99 0.14 21.34 -8.87
C ALA A 99 -1.36 21.19 -8.62
N SER A 100 -2.11 22.29 -8.69
CA SER A 100 -3.54 22.29 -8.47
C SER A 100 -4.30 23.10 -9.50
N VAL A 101 -5.56 22.73 -9.68
CA VAL A 101 -6.56 23.46 -10.46
C VAL A 101 -7.45 24.31 -9.53
N PRO A 102 -8.20 25.29 -10.06
CA PRO A 102 -9.20 26.05 -9.29
C PRO A 102 -10.20 25.17 -8.53
N ARG A 103 -10.76 25.65 -7.42
CA ARG A 103 -11.73 24.89 -6.61
C ARG A 103 -13.19 25.16 -6.97
N ASP A 104 -13.44 26.10 -7.87
CA ASP A 104 -14.74 26.69 -8.17
C ASP A 104 -15.54 25.92 -9.24
N ARG A 105 -15.01 24.81 -9.75
CA ARG A 105 -15.68 24.02 -10.79
C ARG A 105 -15.49 22.51 -10.61
N ARG A 106 -16.35 21.76 -11.29
CA ARG A 106 -16.25 20.29 -11.39
C ARG A 106 -15.28 19.90 -12.51
N TYR A 107 -14.64 18.75 -12.35
CA TYR A 107 -13.60 18.25 -13.25
C TYR A 107 -14.01 16.94 -13.88
N THR A 108 -13.62 16.70 -15.12
CA THR A 108 -13.67 15.40 -15.77
C THR A 108 -12.36 14.64 -15.57
N LEU A 109 -12.37 13.32 -15.81
CA LEU A 109 -11.14 12.54 -15.77
C LEU A 109 -10.10 12.98 -16.82
N LYS A 110 -10.57 13.40 -18.01
CA LYS A 110 -9.71 13.97 -19.07
C LYS A 110 -8.97 15.21 -18.58
N GLU A 111 -9.64 16.11 -17.87
CA GLU A 111 -9.02 17.32 -17.31
C GLU A 111 -8.01 16.98 -16.21
N VAL A 112 -8.28 16.01 -15.34
CA VAL A 112 -7.30 15.56 -14.34
C VAL A 112 -6.04 14.96 -14.98
N ARG A 113 -6.20 14.21 -16.09
CA ARG A 113 -5.03 13.73 -16.86
C ARG A 113 -4.27 14.88 -17.51
N ALA A 114 -4.98 15.85 -18.08
CA ALA A 114 -4.38 17.02 -18.69
C ALA A 114 -3.61 17.85 -17.65
N LEU A 115 -4.14 18.01 -16.44
CA LEU A 115 -3.47 18.64 -15.30
C LEU A 115 -2.08 18.03 -15.07
N ARG A 116 -1.98 16.71 -14.96
CA ARG A 116 -0.69 16.03 -14.76
C ARG A 116 0.28 16.28 -15.91
N THR A 117 -0.18 16.10 -17.15
CA THR A 117 0.67 16.30 -18.34
C THR A 117 1.17 17.74 -18.42
N ASN A 118 0.30 18.71 -18.19
CA ASN A 118 0.64 20.13 -18.22
C ASN A 118 1.60 20.50 -17.08
N ALA A 119 1.36 19.98 -15.88
CA ALA A 119 2.27 20.18 -14.74
C ALA A 119 3.66 19.61 -15.02
N ASN A 120 3.76 18.37 -15.53
CA ASN A 120 5.04 17.76 -15.89
C ASN A 120 5.78 18.57 -16.96
N ALA A 121 5.09 19.05 -18.00
CA ALA A 121 5.69 19.87 -19.05
C ALA A 121 6.19 21.22 -18.51
N ARG A 122 5.46 21.83 -17.57
CA ARG A 122 5.83 23.10 -16.96
C ARG A 122 7.03 22.95 -16.02
N LEU A 123 7.04 21.93 -15.17
CA LEU A 123 8.18 21.56 -14.33
C LEU A 123 9.43 21.26 -15.16
N SER A 124 9.29 20.52 -16.26
CA SER A 124 10.41 20.22 -17.15
C SER A 124 11.03 21.47 -17.77
N ARG A 125 10.21 22.45 -18.18
CA ARG A 125 10.71 23.76 -18.67
C ARG A 125 11.43 24.59 -17.60
N GLN A 126 11.26 24.25 -16.33
CA GLN A 126 11.93 24.88 -15.20
C GLN A 126 13.18 24.13 -14.75
N GLY A 127 13.61 23.13 -15.51
CA GLY A 127 14.79 22.34 -15.18
C GLY A 127 14.50 21.11 -14.33
N VAL A 128 13.25 20.84 -13.91
CA VAL A 128 12.93 19.58 -13.21
C VAL A 128 13.10 18.41 -14.18
N HIS A 129 14.11 17.59 -13.93
CA HIS A 129 14.45 16.45 -14.77
C HIS A 129 13.80 15.15 -14.29
N SER A 130 13.57 15.03 -12.99
CA SER A 130 12.95 13.86 -12.38
C SER A 130 11.95 14.30 -11.33
N ALA A 131 10.79 13.65 -11.27
CA ALA A 131 9.84 13.88 -10.20
C ALA A 131 9.00 12.65 -9.87
N LEU A 132 8.71 12.45 -8.59
CA LEU A 132 7.60 11.60 -8.14
C LEU A 132 6.33 12.43 -8.17
N SER A 133 5.21 11.86 -8.61
CA SER A 133 3.89 12.50 -8.59
C SER A 133 2.87 11.59 -7.91
N ILE A 134 2.13 12.14 -6.95
CA ILE A 134 1.05 11.47 -6.21
C ILE A 134 -0.23 12.26 -6.40
N MET A 135 -1.28 11.59 -6.87
CA MET A 135 -2.58 12.19 -7.18
C MET A 135 -3.48 12.18 -5.95
N HIS A 136 -4.08 13.34 -5.67
CA HIS A 136 -5.06 13.52 -4.60
C HIS A 136 -6.35 14.09 -5.17
N PRO A 137 -7.47 13.36 -5.10
CA PRO A 137 -8.73 13.79 -5.70
C PRO A 137 -9.47 14.81 -4.83
N PHE A 138 -9.13 14.89 -3.55
CA PHE A 138 -9.94 15.55 -2.52
C PHE A 138 -9.17 16.61 -1.75
N ARG A 139 -9.89 17.61 -1.28
CA ARG A 139 -9.46 18.51 -0.21
C ARG A 139 -10.50 18.51 0.91
N LEU A 140 -10.08 18.78 2.14
CA LEU A 140 -11.00 19.00 3.24
C LEU A 140 -11.82 20.28 3.02
N LYS A 141 -13.11 20.22 3.34
CA LYS A 141 -13.96 21.43 3.42
C LYS A 141 -13.39 22.40 4.47
N SER A 142 -13.62 23.68 4.27
CA SER A 142 -12.91 24.73 5.04
C SER A 142 -13.28 24.76 6.52
N ASP A 143 -14.53 24.48 6.86
CA ASP A 143 -15.06 24.33 8.22
C ASP A 143 -14.51 23.07 8.89
N ILE A 144 -14.54 21.93 8.21
CA ILE A 144 -13.95 20.67 8.70
C ILE A 144 -12.46 20.81 8.92
N LEU A 145 -11.73 21.43 8.00
CA LEU A 145 -10.29 21.70 8.15
C LEU A 145 -9.98 22.54 9.38
N LYS A 146 -10.81 23.55 9.69
CA LYS A 146 -10.65 24.37 10.90
C LYS A 146 -10.89 23.54 12.16
N PHE A 147 -11.92 22.69 12.15
CA PHE A 147 -12.24 21.79 13.25
C PHE A 147 -11.10 20.80 13.53
N VAL A 148 -10.63 20.08 12.50
CA VAL A 148 -9.57 19.07 12.62
C VAL A 148 -8.26 19.70 13.10
N LYS A 149 -7.93 20.92 12.64
CA LYS A 149 -6.77 21.67 13.13
C LYS A 149 -6.80 21.97 14.63
N LEU A 150 -8.00 22.15 15.18
CA LEU A 150 -8.19 22.43 16.60
C LEU A 150 -8.13 21.14 17.45
N HIS A 151 -8.71 20.05 16.95
CA HIS A 151 -8.96 18.84 17.74
C HIS A 151 -7.91 17.73 17.56
N SER A 152 -7.28 17.62 16.39
CA SER A 152 -6.29 16.54 16.14
C SER A 152 -4.98 16.67 16.93
N GLY A 153 -4.85 17.69 17.79
CA GLY A 153 -3.64 17.99 18.57
C GLY A 153 -2.41 18.37 17.73
N SER A 154 -2.53 18.31 16.41
CA SER A 154 -1.44 18.50 15.46
C SER A 154 -1.71 19.71 14.58
N ARG A 155 -0.70 20.58 14.50
CA ARG A 155 -0.70 21.73 13.59
C ARG A 155 -0.24 21.37 12.18
N SER A 156 0.30 20.15 11.97
CA SER A 156 0.76 19.70 10.67
C SER A 156 -0.37 19.00 9.92
N SER A 157 -0.44 19.23 8.60
CA SER A 157 -1.41 18.56 7.73
C SER A 157 -1.28 17.03 7.75
N SER A 158 -0.13 16.52 8.18
CA SER A 158 0.21 15.09 8.20
C SER A 158 -0.78 14.22 9.01
N SER A 159 -1.46 14.78 9.99
CA SER A 159 -2.41 14.07 10.84
C SER A 159 -3.87 14.15 10.39
N PHE A 160 -4.22 15.11 9.52
CA PHE A 160 -5.63 15.43 9.25
C PHE A 160 -6.37 14.26 8.60
N TRP A 161 -5.72 13.57 7.66
CA TRP A 161 -6.30 12.40 7.01
C TRP A 161 -6.42 11.21 7.94
N ASN A 162 -5.45 10.99 8.83
CA ASN A 162 -5.58 9.93 9.82
C ASN A 162 -6.75 10.20 10.77
N TYR A 163 -6.97 11.46 11.13
CA TYR A 163 -8.08 11.88 11.99
C TYR A 163 -9.45 11.69 11.31
N ILE A 164 -9.63 12.15 10.07
CA ILE A 164 -10.93 11.98 9.38
C ILE A 164 -11.18 10.56 8.85
N LEU A 165 -10.19 9.66 8.94
CA LEU A 165 -10.34 8.25 8.56
C LEU A 165 -10.39 7.32 9.77
N SER A 166 -10.19 7.83 10.99
CA SER A 166 -10.35 7.05 12.22
C SER A 166 -11.79 7.10 12.71
N GLU A 167 -12.21 6.05 13.39
CA GLU A 167 -13.55 5.95 14.00
C GLU A 167 -13.77 7.08 15.01
N SER A 168 -12.82 7.27 15.94
CA SER A 168 -12.89 8.32 16.96
C SER A 168 -12.96 9.74 16.38
N GLY A 169 -12.17 10.02 15.34
CA GLY A 169 -12.17 11.34 14.72
C GLY A 169 -13.46 11.60 13.95
N MET A 170 -14.04 10.57 13.32
CA MET A 170 -15.35 10.68 12.67
C MET A 170 -16.49 10.86 13.67
N GLU A 171 -16.45 10.18 14.82
CA GLU A 171 -17.44 10.38 15.90
C GLU A 171 -17.45 11.83 16.39
N GLU A 172 -16.26 12.40 16.68
CA GLU A 172 -16.13 13.80 17.10
C GLU A 172 -16.64 14.78 16.03
N ILE A 173 -16.35 14.51 14.76
CA ILE A 173 -16.81 15.37 13.66
C ILE A 173 -18.34 15.27 13.50
N SER A 174 -18.92 14.08 13.54
CA SER A 174 -20.38 13.89 13.41
C SER A 174 -21.14 14.53 14.56
N GLN A 175 -20.58 14.56 15.77
CA GLN A 175 -21.17 15.30 16.90
C GLN A 175 -21.13 16.82 16.70
N ALA A 176 -20.13 17.34 15.98
CA ALA A 176 -19.96 18.77 15.72
C ALA A 176 -20.70 19.26 14.46
N PHE A 177 -20.98 18.36 13.51
CA PHE A 177 -21.57 18.66 12.21
C PHE A 177 -22.65 17.66 11.85
N ASP A 178 -23.93 18.03 12.07
CA ASP A 178 -25.11 17.19 11.84
C ASP A 178 -25.23 16.62 10.41
N TYR A 179 -24.53 17.20 9.43
CA TYR A 179 -24.54 16.76 8.03
C TYR A 179 -23.47 15.71 7.70
N VAL A 180 -22.56 15.40 8.63
CA VAL A 180 -21.44 14.50 8.39
C VAL A 180 -21.78 13.09 8.86
N GLU A 181 -21.96 12.18 7.91
CA GLU A 181 -22.17 10.75 8.18
C GLU A 181 -20.91 9.92 7.86
N SER A 182 -20.05 10.43 6.98
CA SER A 182 -18.87 9.73 6.50
C SER A 182 -17.72 10.68 6.19
N TRP A 183 -16.51 10.15 6.04
CA TRP A 183 -15.36 10.95 5.60
C TRP A 183 -15.58 11.64 4.24
N ARG A 184 -16.49 11.10 3.41
CA ARG A 184 -16.84 11.70 2.11
C ARG A 184 -17.54 13.04 2.27
N ASP A 185 -18.26 13.23 3.37
CA ASP A 185 -18.93 14.49 3.70
C ASP A 185 -17.94 15.54 4.23
N CYS A 186 -16.77 15.11 4.67
CA CYS A 186 -15.67 15.97 5.12
C CYS A 186 -14.90 16.64 3.98
N VAL A 187 -15.08 16.18 2.74
CA VAL A 187 -14.23 16.54 1.59
C VAL A 187 -14.99 17.15 0.42
N GLU A 188 -14.25 17.86 -0.43
CA GLU A 188 -14.67 18.34 -1.74
C GLU A 188 -13.77 17.76 -2.84
N VAL A 189 -14.34 17.51 -4.02
CA VAL A 189 -13.55 17.09 -5.20
C VAL A 189 -12.73 18.28 -5.69
N SER A 190 -11.43 18.22 -5.45
CA SER A 190 -10.45 19.21 -5.87
C SER A 190 -9.15 18.50 -6.26
N PRO A 191 -9.08 17.91 -7.46
CA PRO A 191 -7.92 17.15 -7.91
C PRO A 191 -6.65 17.98 -7.88
N HIS A 192 -5.57 17.42 -7.34
CA HIS A 192 -4.26 18.02 -7.34
C HIS A 192 -3.19 16.93 -7.31
N TYR A 193 -1.96 17.32 -7.66
CA TYR A 193 -0.80 16.44 -7.64
C TYR A 193 0.24 17.01 -6.69
N HIS A 194 0.72 16.17 -5.77
CA HIS A 194 1.92 16.45 -5.01
C HIS A 194 3.11 15.85 -5.76
N TYR A 195 4.19 16.61 -5.80
CA TYR A 195 5.41 16.30 -6.51
C TYR A 195 6.61 16.37 -5.56
N LEU A 196 7.53 15.42 -5.75
CA LEU A 196 8.89 15.48 -5.21
C LEU A 196 9.83 15.65 -6.39
N CYS A 197 10.37 16.86 -6.57
CA CYS A 197 11.12 17.26 -7.77
C CYS A 197 12.63 17.27 -7.55
N PHE A 198 13.36 16.94 -8.62
CA PHE A 198 14.82 17.05 -8.75
C PHE A 198 15.17 17.81 -10.05
N PRO A 199 16.05 18.83 -10.00
CA PRO A 199 16.64 19.45 -8.82
C PRO A 199 15.59 20.09 -7.88
N GLY A 200 15.97 20.32 -6.63
CA GLY A 200 15.10 20.76 -5.54
C GLY A 200 14.79 22.27 -5.54
N ASP A 201 15.20 22.99 -6.57
CA ASP A 201 15.08 24.44 -6.70
C ASP A 201 13.92 24.91 -7.57
N ALA A 202 13.03 23.98 -7.98
CA ALA A 202 11.89 24.26 -8.84
C ALA A 202 11.13 25.56 -8.44
N MET A 203 11.00 26.48 -9.40
CA MET A 203 10.36 27.77 -9.19
C MET A 203 8.85 27.67 -9.06
N VAL A 204 8.27 28.47 -8.15
CA VAL A 204 6.83 28.70 -8.06
C VAL A 204 6.35 29.38 -9.34
N THR A 205 5.38 28.77 -10.03
CA THR A 205 4.78 29.37 -11.23
C THR A 205 3.33 28.96 -11.37
N GLY A 206 2.54 29.74 -12.08
CA GLY A 206 1.18 29.34 -12.39
C GLY A 206 0.43 30.40 -13.13
N ASP A 207 -0.76 30.04 -13.57
CA ASP A 207 -1.78 30.92 -14.08
C ASP A 207 -3.14 30.53 -13.46
N ALA A 208 -4.22 31.13 -13.95
CA ALA A 208 -5.57 30.84 -13.47
C ALA A 208 -5.99 29.38 -13.68
N GLU A 209 -5.35 28.63 -14.60
CA GLU A 209 -5.75 27.26 -14.93
C GLU A 209 -4.88 26.21 -14.23
N LEU A 210 -3.61 26.51 -14.03
CA LEU A 210 -2.65 25.61 -13.41
C LEU A 210 -1.71 26.36 -12.48
N LEU A 211 -1.81 26.02 -11.21
CA LEU A 211 -1.06 26.62 -10.14
C LEU A 211 -0.03 25.63 -9.60
N ILE A 212 1.26 25.96 -9.70
CA ILE A 212 2.38 25.15 -9.23
C ILE A 212 3.09 25.90 -8.10
N HIS A 213 3.03 25.34 -6.90
CA HIS A 213 3.63 25.94 -5.72
C HIS A 213 4.63 25.03 -5.05
N LYS A 214 5.82 25.56 -4.81
CA LYS A 214 6.77 25.00 -3.83
C LYS A 214 6.17 25.16 -2.43
N GLN A 215 6.07 24.06 -1.69
CA GLN A 215 5.55 24.13 -0.33
C GLN A 215 6.62 24.63 0.63
N THR A 216 6.38 25.80 1.21
CA THR A 216 7.11 26.31 2.36
C THR A 216 6.50 25.76 3.66
N GLY A 217 7.33 25.50 4.65
CA GLY A 217 7.00 24.88 5.93
C GLY A 217 6.29 25.86 6.86
N GLY A 218 4.97 25.74 6.95
CA GLY A 218 4.19 26.38 8.01
C GLY A 218 4.22 27.91 7.99
N TYR A 219 3.82 28.52 9.11
CA TYR A 219 3.44 29.93 9.30
C TYR A 219 4.49 30.97 8.87
N ASP A 220 5.72 30.53 8.61
CA ASP A 220 6.86 31.34 8.21
C ASP A 220 7.05 31.15 6.70
N GLN A 221 6.54 32.08 5.89
CA GLN A 221 6.56 31.99 4.42
C GLN A 221 8.00 31.88 3.86
N ASP A 222 9.00 32.17 4.69
CA ASP A 222 10.42 32.16 4.37
C ASP A 222 11.12 30.81 4.65
N LYS A 223 10.49 29.87 5.38
CA LYS A 223 11.08 28.54 5.65
C LYS A 223 10.59 27.54 4.62
N VAL A 224 11.46 27.05 3.75
CA VAL A 224 11.14 25.93 2.85
C VAL A 224 11.01 24.64 3.67
N TYR A 225 9.93 23.87 3.47
CA TYR A 225 9.84 22.52 4.06
C TYR A 225 10.74 21.60 3.24
N GLU A 226 11.99 21.48 3.66
CA GLU A 226 13.01 20.70 2.97
C GLU A 226 13.00 19.25 3.47
N LEU A 227 12.93 18.29 2.55
CA LEU A 227 13.02 16.87 2.85
C LEU A 227 14.49 16.46 2.95
N LYS A 228 15.17 16.89 4.02
CA LYS A 228 16.63 16.82 4.14
C LYS A 228 17.17 15.44 4.49
N THR A 229 16.31 14.58 5.00
CA THR A 229 16.69 13.26 5.47
C THR A 229 15.86 12.19 4.78
N VAL A 230 16.40 10.97 4.72
CA VAL A 230 15.68 9.79 4.23
C VAL A 230 14.37 9.61 5.00
N GLU A 231 14.38 9.88 6.30
CA GLU A 231 13.21 9.81 7.17
C GLU A 231 12.14 10.85 6.78
N ASP A 232 12.53 12.09 6.48
CA ASP A 232 11.61 13.13 6.01
C ASP A 232 10.94 12.70 4.70
N VAL A 233 11.72 12.19 3.75
CA VAL A 233 11.22 11.71 2.45
C VAL A 233 10.23 10.56 2.67
N PHE A 234 10.61 9.56 3.46
CA PHE A 234 9.78 8.39 3.75
C PHE A 234 8.47 8.78 4.43
N LYS A 235 8.53 9.53 5.54
CA LYS A 235 7.34 10.01 6.28
C LYS A 235 6.43 10.84 5.40
N HIS A 236 7.00 11.67 4.53
CA HIS A 236 6.23 12.49 3.63
C HIS A 236 5.52 11.65 2.55
N ILE A 237 6.20 10.69 1.93
CA ILE A 237 5.58 9.77 0.96
C ILE A 237 4.49 8.94 1.65
N MET A 238 4.75 8.37 2.82
CA MET A 238 3.74 7.62 3.60
C MET A 238 2.49 8.46 3.87
N TYR A 239 2.67 9.72 4.25
CA TYR A 239 1.54 10.64 4.43
C TYR A 239 0.78 10.88 3.12
N LEU A 240 1.46 11.20 2.02
CA LEU A 240 0.79 11.41 0.73
C LEU A 240 0.05 10.15 0.26
N LEU A 241 0.61 8.97 0.50
CA LEU A 241 -0.03 7.71 0.18
C LEU A 241 -1.22 7.38 1.08
N SER A 242 -1.40 8.02 2.25
CA SER A 242 -2.54 7.72 3.13
C SER A 242 -3.90 8.11 2.54
N HIS A 243 -3.90 9.01 1.56
CA HIS A 243 -5.11 9.62 1.00
C HIS A 243 -5.03 9.84 -0.51
N CYS A 244 -4.13 9.14 -1.20
CA CYS A 244 -4.05 9.21 -2.66
C CYS A 244 -5.32 8.66 -3.33
N GLY A 245 -5.68 9.16 -4.50
CA GLY A 245 -6.91 8.77 -5.18
C GLY A 245 -6.80 7.42 -5.90
N ILE A 246 -7.68 6.48 -5.56
CA ILE A 246 -7.85 5.21 -6.27
C ILE A 246 -9.18 5.27 -7.03
N LEU A 247 -9.15 5.16 -8.36
CA LEU A 247 -10.39 5.16 -9.14
C LEU A 247 -11.18 3.85 -8.93
N THR A 248 -12.47 3.97 -8.60
CA THR A 248 -13.38 2.82 -8.43
C THR A 248 -13.58 2.02 -9.73
N HIS A 249 -13.47 2.68 -10.89
CA HIS A 249 -13.58 2.06 -12.22
C HIS A 249 -12.22 2.02 -12.95
N ALA A 250 -11.19 1.49 -12.28
CA ALA A 250 -9.79 1.53 -12.73
C ALA A 250 -9.54 0.93 -14.13
N GLY A 251 -10.31 -0.09 -14.54
CA GLY A 251 -10.07 -0.88 -15.76
C GLY A 251 -10.01 -0.09 -17.09
N LYS A 252 -10.47 1.17 -17.13
CA LYS A 252 -10.43 2.03 -18.33
C LYS A 252 -9.74 3.38 -18.11
N SER A 253 -9.32 3.70 -16.89
CA SER A 253 -9.04 5.08 -16.49
C SER A 253 -7.57 5.48 -16.60
N LYS A 254 -6.60 4.55 -16.70
CA LYS A 254 -5.14 4.81 -16.85
C LYS A 254 -4.54 5.86 -15.88
N ILE A 255 -5.26 6.34 -14.85
CA ILE A 255 -4.71 7.23 -13.84
C ILE A 255 -4.04 6.36 -12.80
N LYS A 256 -2.73 6.54 -12.66
CA LYS A 256 -1.98 5.95 -11.55
C LYS A 256 -2.05 6.92 -10.37
N ALA A 257 -2.38 6.41 -9.19
CA ALA A 257 -2.34 7.17 -7.94
C ALA A 257 -0.93 7.72 -7.65
N VAL A 258 0.09 6.95 -8.04
CA VAL A 258 1.50 7.26 -7.85
C VAL A 258 2.26 6.96 -9.13
N SER A 259 3.17 7.82 -9.52
CA SER A 259 4.00 7.62 -10.71
C SER A 259 5.13 8.62 -10.78
N GLY A 260 6.26 8.25 -11.38
CA GLY A 260 7.35 9.20 -11.61
C GLY A 260 7.58 9.57 -13.07
N CYS A 261 8.44 10.56 -13.29
CA CYS A 261 9.00 10.94 -14.58
C CYS A 261 10.54 11.07 -14.50
N GLY A 262 11.20 11.05 -15.66
CA GLY A 262 12.66 11.12 -15.74
C GLY A 262 13.34 9.92 -15.07
N GLY A 263 14.37 10.22 -14.27
CA GLY A 263 15.09 9.24 -13.45
C GLY A 263 14.24 8.57 -12.37
N LEU A 264 13.06 9.12 -12.06
CA LEU A 264 12.07 8.51 -11.19
C LEU A 264 10.96 7.76 -11.96
N SER A 265 11.04 7.62 -13.28
CA SER A 265 9.99 6.90 -14.01
C SER A 265 9.88 5.43 -13.57
N ASP A 266 8.70 4.82 -13.74
CA ASP A 266 8.49 3.40 -13.42
C ASP A 266 9.42 2.46 -14.20
N LYS A 267 9.98 2.94 -15.32
CA LYS A 267 10.93 2.22 -16.18
C LYS A 267 12.39 2.45 -15.78
N ALA A 268 12.67 3.49 -15.00
CA ALA A 268 14.02 3.76 -14.53
C ALA A 268 14.38 2.74 -13.45
N GLN A 269 15.45 1.98 -13.71
CA GLN A 269 16.00 1.02 -12.77
C GLN A 269 17.10 1.72 -11.96
N PRO A 270 17.06 1.69 -10.61
CA PRO A 270 18.10 2.27 -9.77
C PRO A 270 19.52 1.83 -10.14
N LEU A 271 19.68 0.55 -10.52
CA LEU A 271 20.94 -0.05 -10.96
C LEU A 271 21.54 0.59 -12.23
N ASN A 272 20.79 1.40 -12.96
CA ASN A 272 21.34 2.19 -14.05
C ASN A 272 22.20 3.37 -13.56
N TYR A 273 22.15 3.68 -12.27
CA TYR A 273 22.78 4.87 -11.69
C TYR A 273 23.71 4.59 -10.51
N VAL A 274 23.54 3.46 -9.81
CA VAL A 274 24.33 3.05 -8.65
C VAL A 274 24.69 1.56 -8.74
N SER A 275 25.75 1.14 -8.06
CA SER A 275 26.11 -0.28 -7.98
C SER A 275 25.08 -1.10 -7.18
N PRO A 276 25.06 -2.44 -7.31
CA PRO A 276 24.22 -3.30 -6.47
C PRO A 276 24.46 -3.10 -4.96
N GLU A 277 25.72 -2.95 -4.55
CA GLU A 277 26.11 -2.75 -3.14
C GLU A 277 25.65 -1.39 -2.63
N GLU A 278 25.76 -0.34 -3.45
CA GLU A 278 25.24 0.99 -3.11
C GLU A 278 23.72 0.99 -2.99
N LEU A 279 23.02 0.29 -3.90
CA LEU A 279 21.57 0.16 -3.84
C LEU A 279 21.12 -0.60 -2.58
N ASP A 280 21.83 -1.68 -2.23
CA ASP A 280 21.57 -2.44 -1.01
C ASP A 280 21.78 -1.58 0.24
N ALA A 281 22.87 -0.81 0.31
CA ALA A 281 23.12 0.12 1.41
C ALA A 281 22.00 1.16 1.58
N ILE A 282 21.49 1.72 0.48
CA ILE A 282 20.34 2.65 0.51
C ILE A 282 19.08 1.94 1.00
N ARG A 283 18.81 0.73 0.51
CA ARG A 283 17.65 -0.06 0.96
C ARG A 283 17.72 -0.36 2.46
N GLN A 284 18.89 -0.71 2.98
CA GLN A 284 19.11 -0.95 4.40
C GLN A 284 18.88 0.33 5.24
N GLU A 285 19.35 1.49 4.78
CA GLU A 285 19.11 2.77 5.45
C GLU A 285 17.60 3.08 5.55
N VAL A 286 16.85 2.92 4.45
CA VAL A 286 15.39 3.10 4.46
C VAL A 286 14.71 2.07 5.36
N LEU A 287 15.18 0.81 5.34
CA LEU A 287 14.64 -0.27 6.16
C LEU A 287 14.84 -0.03 7.65
N LEU A 288 16.00 0.52 8.06
CA LEU A 288 16.27 0.91 9.45
C LEU A 288 15.23 1.92 9.96
N ILE A 289 14.89 2.93 9.14
CA ILE A 289 13.86 3.93 9.48
C ILE A 289 12.48 3.27 9.58
N ILE A 290 12.13 2.40 8.63
CA ILE A 290 10.84 1.69 8.64
C ILE A 290 10.68 0.84 9.90
N ASN A 291 11.77 0.21 10.33
CA ASN A 291 11.84 -0.71 11.46
C ASN A 291 12.07 -0.04 12.81
N GLN A 292 12.26 1.28 12.82
CA GLN A 292 12.31 2.06 14.04
C GLN A 292 11.00 1.85 14.80
N ASP A 293 11.11 1.40 16.05
CA ASP A 293 10.01 1.14 16.97
C ASP A 293 9.06 -0.03 16.59
N ARG A 294 9.39 -0.85 15.59
CA ARG A 294 8.63 -2.06 15.28
C ARG A 294 9.09 -3.24 16.13
N GLU A 295 8.15 -3.96 16.73
CA GLU A 295 8.40 -5.28 17.32
C GLU A 295 8.67 -6.31 16.22
N ASN A 296 7.74 -6.46 15.28
CA ASN A 296 7.89 -7.29 14.09
C ASN A 296 8.62 -6.52 12.99
N LYS A 297 9.90 -6.87 12.79
CA LYS A 297 10.76 -6.25 11.78
C LYS A 297 10.31 -6.63 10.36
N LEU A 298 10.58 -5.74 9.42
CA LEU A 298 10.44 -6.00 8.00
C LEU A 298 11.81 -6.29 7.39
N VAL A 299 11.80 -7.15 6.38
CA VAL A 299 12.93 -7.46 5.50
C VAL A 299 12.47 -7.29 4.06
N TYR A 300 13.39 -7.18 3.11
CA TYR A 300 13.06 -7.30 1.68
C TYR A 300 13.68 -8.57 1.10
N ASP A 301 12.99 -9.17 0.14
CA ASP A 301 13.50 -10.30 -0.63
C ASP A 301 14.43 -9.87 -1.79
N GLU A 302 14.90 -10.83 -2.58
CA GLU A 302 15.76 -10.59 -3.74
C GLU A 302 15.12 -9.66 -4.79
N ASP A 303 13.79 -9.64 -4.87
CA ASP A 303 13.01 -8.77 -5.74
C ASP A 303 12.80 -7.36 -5.15
N GLY A 304 13.22 -7.12 -3.91
CA GLY A 304 13.03 -5.87 -3.18
C GLY A 304 11.63 -5.70 -2.59
N ILE A 305 10.85 -6.78 -2.47
CA ILE A 305 9.52 -6.76 -1.87
C ILE A 305 9.65 -6.92 -0.36
N LEU A 306 9.10 -5.95 0.38
CA LEU A 306 8.97 -5.96 1.82
C LEU A 306 8.06 -7.10 2.28
N ARG A 307 8.53 -7.81 3.29
CA ARG A 307 7.83 -8.87 4.01
C ARG A 307 8.15 -8.72 5.48
N PHE A 308 7.25 -9.14 6.35
CA PHE A 308 7.64 -9.30 7.75
C PHE A 308 8.77 -10.34 7.81
N SER A 309 9.81 -10.07 8.59
CA SER A 309 10.70 -11.16 8.97
C SER A 309 9.81 -12.23 9.58
N ALA A 310 9.97 -13.48 9.16
CA ALA A 310 9.45 -14.56 9.97
C ALA A 310 9.93 -14.29 11.41
N PRO A 311 9.10 -14.52 12.45
CA PRO A 311 9.67 -14.62 13.78
C PRO A 311 10.89 -15.52 13.65
N GLU A 312 12.04 -15.09 14.16
CA GLU A 312 13.16 -16.01 14.30
C GLU A 312 12.60 -17.11 15.20
N ASP A 313 12.13 -18.20 14.59
CA ASP A 313 11.80 -19.41 15.30
C ASP A 313 13.14 -19.89 15.83
N ASP A 314 13.48 -19.40 17.02
CA ASP A 314 14.70 -19.69 17.77
C ASP A 314 14.74 -21.16 18.23
N ASP A 315 13.86 -22.01 17.69
CA ASP A 315 13.87 -23.45 17.86
C ASP A 315 14.81 -24.17 16.88
N GLY A 316 15.37 -23.44 15.90
CA GLY A 316 16.31 -23.98 14.91
C GLY A 316 15.66 -24.97 13.94
N VAL A 317 14.33 -25.00 13.84
CA VAL A 317 13.61 -25.95 12.99
C VAL A 317 13.36 -25.35 11.60
N LEU A 318 13.97 -25.99 10.60
CA LEU A 318 13.77 -25.67 9.19
C LEU A 318 12.29 -25.78 8.79
N ARG A 319 11.78 -24.77 8.09
CA ARG A 319 10.42 -24.74 7.52
C ARG A 319 10.49 -24.74 6.00
N VAL A 320 9.59 -25.48 5.35
CA VAL A 320 9.46 -25.49 3.88
C VAL A 320 8.17 -24.76 3.49
N PRO A 321 8.24 -23.68 2.69
CA PRO A 321 7.05 -23.02 2.19
C PRO A 321 6.15 -23.98 1.42
N ILE A 322 4.84 -23.94 1.65
CA ILE A 322 3.91 -24.87 0.99
C ILE A 322 3.94 -24.70 -0.53
N THR A 323 4.24 -23.50 -1.03
CA THR A 323 4.37 -23.25 -2.47
C THR A 323 5.60 -23.91 -3.07
N GLU A 324 6.71 -23.92 -2.35
CA GLU A 324 7.93 -24.62 -2.78
C GLU A 324 7.70 -26.14 -2.72
N PHE A 325 7.04 -26.60 -1.66
CA PHE A 325 6.56 -27.95 -1.50
C PHE A 325 5.62 -28.40 -2.65
N MET A 326 4.75 -27.51 -3.14
CA MET A 326 3.80 -27.80 -4.23
C MET A 326 4.36 -27.66 -5.65
N THR A 327 5.39 -26.84 -5.87
CA THR A 327 5.91 -26.52 -7.21
C THR A 327 7.07 -27.40 -7.66
N GLN A 328 7.69 -28.14 -6.74
CA GLN A 328 8.69 -29.13 -7.10
C GLN A 328 8.02 -30.44 -7.57
N ASN A 329 8.56 -30.99 -8.66
CA ASN A 329 7.96 -31.95 -9.60
C ASN A 329 7.67 -33.36 -8.99
N HIS A 330 7.31 -34.35 -9.80
CA HIS A 330 7.03 -35.76 -9.39
C HIS A 330 8.02 -36.39 -8.39
N GLU A 331 9.27 -35.92 -8.34
CA GLU A 331 10.28 -36.28 -7.33
C GLU A 331 9.91 -35.83 -5.92
N CYS A 332 9.30 -34.65 -5.76
CA CYS A 332 8.76 -34.21 -4.48
C CYS A 332 7.58 -35.04 -4.01
N ARG A 333 6.81 -35.69 -4.89
CA ARG A 333 5.81 -36.66 -4.41
C ARG A 333 6.46 -37.82 -3.68
N GLU A 334 7.59 -38.32 -4.19
CA GLU A 334 8.32 -39.38 -3.50
C GLU A 334 9.07 -38.85 -2.27
N ILE A 335 9.67 -37.65 -2.31
CA ILE A 335 10.27 -37.04 -1.12
C ILE A 335 9.21 -36.77 -0.04
N ILE A 336 8.03 -36.29 -0.41
CA ILE A 336 6.89 -36.08 0.49
C ILE A 336 6.40 -37.41 1.02
N ARG A 337 6.20 -38.42 0.18
CA ARG A 337 5.82 -39.77 0.62
C ARG A 337 6.89 -40.39 1.51
N GLU A 338 8.16 -40.14 1.27
CA GLU A 338 9.28 -40.66 2.04
C GLU A 338 9.45 -39.93 3.37
N TRP A 339 9.28 -38.61 3.37
CA TRP A 339 9.21 -37.76 4.57
C TRP A 339 7.99 -38.10 5.44
N ILE A 340 6.82 -38.31 4.82
CA ILE A 340 5.61 -38.87 5.43
C ILE A 340 5.98 -40.23 6.01
N ARG A 341 6.36 -41.24 5.19
CA ARG A 341 6.67 -42.61 5.66
C ARG A 341 7.63 -42.67 6.84
N ASN A 342 8.65 -41.82 6.87
CA ASN A 342 9.70 -41.80 7.89
C ASN A 342 9.40 -40.88 9.09
N GLY A 343 8.26 -40.19 9.07
CA GLY A 343 7.83 -39.30 10.15
C GLY A 343 7.61 -40.01 11.49
N PRO A 344 8.01 -39.41 12.63
CA PRO A 344 7.88 -40.03 13.95
C PRO A 344 6.45 -40.01 14.51
N ASN A 345 5.60 -39.06 14.08
CA ASN A 345 4.18 -38.99 14.49
C ASN A 345 3.27 -39.43 13.34
N VAL A 346 2.68 -40.63 13.51
CA VAL A 346 1.83 -41.27 12.51
C VAL A 346 0.53 -40.49 12.25
N GLU A 347 -0.04 -39.83 13.25
CA GLU A 347 -1.29 -39.08 13.12
C GLU A 347 -1.08 -37.79 12.31
N ASN A 348 -0.06 -37.01 12.66
CA ASN A 348 0.32 -35.80 11.92
C ASN A 348 0.65 -36.13 10.46
N ARG A 349 1.35 -37.24 10.25
CA ARG A 349 1.68 -37.77 8.92
C ARG A 349 0.44 -38.04 8.08
N MET A 350 -0.51 -38.81 8.62
CA MET A 350 -1.74 -39.18 7.91
C MET A 350 -2.58 -37.95 7.59
N TYR A 351 -2.62 -37.00 8.52
CA TYR A 351 -3.29 -35.73 8.31
C TYR A 351 -2.63 -34.97 7.16
N VAL A 352 -1.31 -34.72 7.20
CA VAL A 352 -0.60 -34.00 6.13
C VAL A 352 -0.77 -34.70 4.77
N GLU A 353 -0.73 -36.03 4.72
CA GLU A 353 -0.99 -36.79 3.49
C GLU A 353 -2.39 -36.55 2.93
N TYR A 354 -3.41 -36.55 3.80
CA TYR A 354 -4.79 -36.23 3.43
C TYR A 354 -4.89 -34.82 2.85
N LEU A 355 -4.30 -33.84 3.53
CA LEU A 355 -4.37 -32.43 3.16
C LEU A 355 -3.69 -32.17 1.82
N VAL A 356 -2.49 -32.71 1.63
CA VAL A 356 -1.73 -32.60 0.38
C VAL A 356 -2.52 -33.26 -0.76
N THR A 357 -3.13 -34.41 -0.51
CA THR A 357 -3.98 -35.09 -1.50
C THR A 357 -5.21 -34.26 -1.86
N LYS A 358 -5.88 -33.67 -0.88
CA LYS A 358 -7.06 -32.82 -1.08
C LYS A 358 -6.71 -31.52 -1.80
N LEU A 359 -5.64 -30.85 -1.39
CA LEU A 359 -5.12 -29.65 -2.04
C LEU A 359 -4.75 -29.94 -3.50
N TRP A 360 -4.12 -31.08 -3.81
CA TRP A 360 -3.83 -31.45 -5.19
C TRP A 360 -5.07 -31.73 -6.02
N GLN A 361 -6.08 -32.44 -5.48
CA GLN A 361 -7.36 -32.66 -6.17
C GLN A 361 -8.06 -31.33 -6.49
N ASP A 362 -8.00 -30.39 -5.56
CA ASP A 362 -8.56 -29.06 -5.76
C ASP A 362 -7.73 -28.23 -6.75
N ILE A 363 -6.39 -28.33 -6.75
CA ILE A 363 -5.53 -27.63 -7.71
C ILE A 363 -5.80 -28.13 -9.13
N ASP A 364 -5.91 -29.45 -9.31
CA ASP A 364 -6.18 -30.06 -10.60
C ASP A 364 -7.57 -29.69 -11.14
N SER A 365 -8.55 -29.43 -10.27
CA SER A 365 -9.93 -29.13 -10.66
C SER A 365 -10.27 -27.63 -10.73
N LYS A 366 -9.66 -26.80 -9.88
CA LYS A 366 -10.01 -25.37 -9.68
C LYS A 366 -8.84 -24.42 -9.94
N GLY A 367 -7.61 -24.92 -10.04
CA GLY A 367 -6.39 -24.14 -10.21
C GLY A 367 -5.81 -23.59 -8.90
N VAL A 368 -4.50 -23.32 -8.88
CA VAL A 368 -3.69 -22.98 -7.68
C VAL A 368 -4.25 -21.83 -6.83
N TYR A 369 -4.90 -20.84 -7.44
CA TYR A 369 -5.43 -19.68 -6.71
C TYR A 369 -6.71 -19.99 -5.93
N ALA A 370 -7.53 -20.93 -6.39
CA ALA A 370 -8.78 -21.31 -5.71
C ALA A 370 -8.53 -22.19 -4.47
N CYS A 371 -7.40 -22.89 -4.42
CA CYS A 371 -7.08 -23.85 -3.35
C CYS A 371 -6.53 -23.21 -2.09
N ARG A 372 -6.07 -21.95 -2.17
CA ARG A 372 -5.53 -21.22 -1.01
C ARG A 372 -6.61 -20.86 0.02
N GLN A 373 -7.89 -20.96 -0.33
CA GLN A 373 -9.01 -20.38 0.43
C GLN A 373 -9.79 -21.39 1.29
N ASN A 374 -9.61 -22.70 1.14
CA ASN A 374 -10.52 -23.70 1.76
C ASN A 374 -9.76 -24.80 2.52
N ILE A 375 -8.88 -24.42 3.44
CA ILE A 375 -8.31 -25.37 4.40
C ILE A 375 -9.24 -25.58 5.61
N ASP A 376 -10.09 -24.61 5.93
CA ASP A 376 -11.07 -24.72 7.02
C ASP A 376 -12.18 -25.75 6.74
N ASP A 377 -12.36 -26.13 5.46
CA ASP A 377 -13.26 -27.21 5.01
C ASP A 377 -12.62 -28.61 5.16
N LEU A 378 -11.33 -28.68 5.53
CA LEU A 378 -10.63 -29.94 5.75
C LEU A 378 -10.94 -30.45 7.17
N GLU A 379 -10.97 -31.77 7.34
CA GLU A 379 -11.26 -32.39 8.65
C GLU A 379 -10.38 -31.77 9.75
N ALA A 380 -10.93 -31.67 10.96
CA ALA A 380 -10.19 -31.15 12.11
C ALA A 380 -8.87 -31.94 12.27
N PRO A 381 -7.74 -31.26 12.50
CA PRO A 381 -6.49 -31.96 12.73
C PRO A 381 -6.59 -32.89 13.95
N PRO A 382 -5.74 -33.92 14.03
CA PRO A 382 -5.60 -34.67 15.27
C PRO A 382 -5.18 -33.72 16.39
N SER A 383 -5.64 -33.98 17.61
CA SER A 383 -5.35 -33.15 18.81
C SER A 383 -3.85 -32.98 19.12
N SER A 384 -2.99 -33.80 18.51
CA SER A 384 -1.53 -33.75 18.62
C SER A 384 -0.86 -32.79 17.60
N PHE A 385 -1.63 -32.17 16.70
CA PHE A 385 -1.15 -31.24 15.68
C PHE A 385 -1.23 -29.79 16.19
N VAL A 386 -0.16 -29.01 16.02
CA VAL A 386 -0.07 -27.63 16.50
C VAL A 386 -0.10 -26.65 15.31
N PHE A 387 -0.99 -25.66 15.37
CA PHE A 387 -0.98 -24.50 14.46
C PHE A 387 -0.21 -23.37 15.10
N GLU A 388 0.79 -22.86 14.38
CA GLU A 388 1.63 -21.76 14.86
C GLU A 388 1.25 -20.46 14.12
N GLY A 389 1.13 -19.37 14.86
CA GLY A 389 0.81 -18.04 14.32
C GLY A 389 -0.68 -17.66 14.34
N LEU A 390 -1.55 -18.48 14.93
CA LEU A 390 -2.94 -18.11 15.26
C LEU A 390 -3.08 -17.49 16.66
N ASP A 391 -1.98 -17.37 17.42
CA ASP A 391 -1.93 -16.74 18.74
C ASP A 391 -1.96 -15.21 18.63
N GLY A 392 -3.05 -14.72 18.04
CA GLY A 392 -3.44 -13.33 17.95
C GLY A 392 -4.89 -13.16 18.42
N GLY A 393 -5.25 -13.79 19.53
CA GLY A 393 -6.44 -13.47 20.31
C GLY A 393 -7.77 -13.97 19.76
N GLN A 394 -8.13 -15.20 20.12
CA GLN A 394 -9.48 -15.51 20.58
C GLN A 394 -9.40 -16.82 21.39
N GLU A 395 -9.24 -16.67 22.71
CA GLU A 395 -9.72 -17.69 23.63
C GLU A 395 -11.24 -17.78 23.41
N HIS A 396 -11.68 -18.74 22.61
CA HIS A 396 -13.04 -19.24 22.71
C HIS A 396 -13.11 -20.02 24.02
N GLU A 397 -13.46 -19.32 25.11
CA GLU A 397 -14.05 -19.97 26.27
C GLU A 397 -15.44 -20.47 25.87
N ASP A 398 -15.49 -21.80 25.68
CA ASP A 398 -16.60 -22.77 25.66
C ASP A 398 -17.90 -22.51 24.88
#